data_AF-A0A2J8S0F5-F1
#
_entry.id   AF-A0A2J8S0F5-F1
#
_cell.length_a   1.000
_cell.length_b   1.000
_cell.length_c   1.000
_cell.angle_alpha   90.00
_cell.angle_beta   90.00
_cell.angle_gamma   90.00
#
_symmetry.space_group_name_H-M   'P 1'
#
loop_
_entity.id
_entity.type
_entity.pdbx_description
1 polymer ?
#
loop_
_entity_poly.entity_id
_entity_poly.type
_entity_poly.pdbx_seq_one_letter_code
_entity_poly.pdbx_strand_id
1 'polypeptide(L)' 'MLLPLLLLLPMCWAVEVKRPRGVSLTNHHFYDESKPFTCLDGSATIPFDQVNDDYCDCKDGS' A
#
# COMPACT_ATOMS: atom_id res chain seq x y z
N MET A 1 -8.44 16.67 -43.24
CA MET A 1 -7.10 16.03 -43.11
C MET A 1 -6.47 16.21 -41.70
N LEU A 2 -7.24 16.54 -40.65
CA LEU A 2 -6.72 16.75 -39.27
C LEU A 2 -6.95 15.57 -38.31
N LEU A 3 -7.43 14.41 -38.80
CA LEU A 3 -7.82 13.28 -37.96
C LEU A 3 -6.68 12.31 -37.51
N PRO A 4 -5.48 12.23 -38.13
CA PRO A 4 -4.49 11.24 -37.69
C PRO A 4 -3.60 11.71 -36.52
N LEU A 5 -3.72 12.97 -36.06
CA LEU A 5 -2.82 13.51 -35.03
C LEU A 5 -3.21 13.14 -33.59
N LEU A 6 -4.40 12.58 -33.36
CA LEU A 6 -4.89 12.21 -32.03
C LEU A 6 -4.32 10.88 -31.48
N LEU A 7 -3.64 10.08 -32.32
CA LEU A 7 -3.19 8.72 -31.98
C LEU A 7 -1.77 8.63 -31.43
N LEU A 8 -1.07 9.75 -31.24
CA LEU A 8 0.34 9.80 -30.83
C LEU A 8 0.57 10.26 -29.38
N LEU A 9 -0.49 10.40 -28.57
CA LEU A 9 -0.33 10.70 -27.15
C LEU A 9 0.18 9.46 -26.41
N PRO A 10 1.35 9.51 -25.73
CA PRO A 10 1.80 8.42 -24.89
C PRO A 10 0.76 8.16 -23.80
N MET A 11 0.29 6.93 -23.68
CA MET A 11 -0.47 6.52 -22.50
C MET A 11 0.49 6.52 -21.31
N CYS A 12 0.53 7.62 -20.58
CA CYS A 12 1.06 7.62 -19.22
C CYS A 12 0.11 6.79 -18.36
N TRP A 13 0.43 5.52 -18.14
CA TRP A 13 -0.27 4.71 -17.16
C TRP A 13 0.27 5.02 -15.76
N ALA A 14 -0.63 5.28 -14.82
CA ALA A 14 -0.28 5.25 -13.42
C ALA A 14 -0.02 3.80 -12.99
N VAL A 15 1.10 3.57 -12.30
CA VAL A 15 1.36 2.29 -11.64
C VAL A 15 0.79 2.35 -10.24
N GLU A 16 -0.14 1.45 -9.93
CA GLU A 16 -0.65 1.28 -8.58
C GLU A 16 0.26 0.32 -7.80
N VAL A 17 0.72 0.76 -6.63
CA VAL A 17 1.47 -0.08 -5.69
C VAL A 17 0.48 -0.63 -4.68
N LYS A 18 0.37 -1.95 -4.58
CA LYS A 18 -0.47 -2.60 -3.57
C LYS A 18 0.03 -2.25 -2.17
N ARG A 19 -0.87 -1.73 -1.34
CA ARG A 19 -0.62 -1.37 0.06
C ARG A 19 -1.95 -1.15 0.80
N PRO A 20 -1.98 -1.31 2.12
CA PRO A 20 -3.14 -0.93 2.91
C PRO A 20 -3.50 0.56 2.77
N ARG A 21 -4.76 0.90 3.03
CA ARG A 21 -5.22 2.28 3.10
C ARG A 21 -4.41 3.02 4.17
N GLY A 22 -4.06 4.29 3.91
CA GLY A 22 -3.30 5.12 4.84
C GLY A 22 -1.78 4.94 4.81
N VAL A 23 -1.26 3.85 4.25
CA VAL A 23 0.19 3.59 4.17
C VAL A 23 0.84 4.43 3.06
N SER A 24 1.95 5.12 3.32
CA SER A 24 2.66 5.85 2.26
C SER A 24 3.39 4.91 1.28
N LEU A 25 3.72 5.40 0.08
CA LEU A 25 4.53 4.62 -0.87
C LEU A 25 5.91 4.26 -0.30
N THR A 26 6.51 5.10 0.54
CA THR A 26 7.81 4.78 1.16
C THR A 26 7.70 3.63 2.16
N ASN A 27 6.52 3.42 2.75
CA ASN A 27 6.31 2.46 3.84
C ASN A 27 5.65 1.14 3.37
N HIS A 28 5.25 1.02 2.09
CA HIS A 28 4.55 -0.17 1.57
C HIS A 28 5.28 -1.49 1.84
N HIS A 29 6.62 -1.47 1.89
CA HIS A 29 7.46 -2.64 2.07
C HIS A 29 7.31 -3.32 3.44
N PHE A 30 6.72 -2.65 4.43
CA PHE A 30 6.39 -3.25 5.72
C PHE A 30 5.11 -4.08 5.71
N TYR A 31 4.26 -3.96 4.67
CA TYR A 31 2.91 -4.51 4.64
C TYR A 31 2.78 -5.60 3.56
N ASP A 32 3.42 -6.74 3.80
CA ASP A 32 3.32 -7.94 2.95
C ASP A 32 2.15 -8.82 3.39
N GLU A 33 1.04 -8.81 2.63
CA GLU A 33 -0.20 -9.56 2.94
C GLU A 33 0.02 -11.08 3.06
N SER A 34 1.15 -11.61 2.57
CA SER A 34 1.48 -13.03 2.66
C SER A 34 2.12 -13.45 3.99
N LYS A 35 2.36 -12.50 4.91
CA LYS A 35 3.05 -12.71 6.19
C LYS A 35 2.31 -12.04 7.33
N PRO A 36 2.51 -12.50 8.59
CA PRO A 36 2.12 -11.73 9.77
C PRO A 36 2.73 -10.31 9.74
N PHE A 37 2.00 -9.34 10.28
CA PHE A 37 2.48 -7.98 10.42
C PHE A 37 3.22 -7.83 11.75
N THR A 38 4.43 -7.29 11.71
CA THR A 38 5.17 -6.91 12.92
C THR A 38 5.05 -5.41 13.09
N CYS A 39 4.59 -4.95 14.26
CA CYS A 39 4.52 -3.53 14.60
C CYS A 39 5.86 -2.86 14.28
N LEU A 40 5.84 -1.61 13.81
CA LEU A 40 7.06 -0.96 13.33
C LEU A 40 8.07 -0.67 14.46
N ASP A 41 7.60 -0.57 15.70
CA ASP A 41 8.42 -0.53 16.91
C ASP A 41 8.93 -1.91 17.39
N GLY A 42 8.51 -3.00 16.74
CA GLY A 42 8.87 -4.38 17.07
C GLY A 42 8.21 -4.92 18.33
N SER A 43 7.20 -4.25 18.89
CA SER A 43 6.57 -4.63 20.15
C SER A 43 5.71 -5.89 20.08
N ALA A 44 5.11 -6.17 18.92
CA ALA A 44 4.28 -7.34 18.68
C ALA A 44 4.30 -7.78 17.21
N THR A 45 3.84 -9.01 16.98
CA THR A 45 3.53 -9.55 15.65
C THR A 45 2.11 -10.11 15.66
N ILE A 46 1.28 -9.65 14.73
CA ILE A 46 -0.14 -9.97 14.63
C ILE A 46 -0.48 -10.62 13.27
N PRO A 47 -1.60 -11.36 13.17
CA PRO A 47 -2.17 -11.75 11.88
C PRO A 47 -2.40 -10.53 10.97
N PHE A 48 -2.12 -10.66 9.67
CA PHE A 48 -2.21 -9.52 8.73
C PHE A 48 -3.64 -8.97 8.59
N ASP A 49 -4.66 -9.82 8.78
CA ASP A 49 -6.07 -9.45 8.73
C ASP A 49 -6.51 -8.54 9.89
N GLN A 50 -5.66 -8.34 10.91
CA GLN A 50 -5.86 -7.34 11.97
C GLN A 50 -5.34 -5.94 11.58
N VAL A 51 -4.61 -5.80 10.47
CA VAL A 51 -4.19 -4.47 9.99
C VAL A 51 -5.42 -3.69 9.50
N ASN A 52 -5.69 -2.54 10.12
CA ASN A 52 -6.88 -1.71 9.90
C ASN A 52 -8.22 -2.41 10.23
N ASP A 53 -8.29 -3.17 11.33
CA ASP A 53 -9.51 -3.86 11.78
C ASP A 53 -10.32 -3.08 12.86
N ASP A 54 -10.04 -1.78 13.01
CA ASP A 54 -10.61 -0.89 14.03
C ASP A 54 -10.21 -1.25 15.49
N TYR A 55 -9.16 -2.04 15.68
CA TYR A 55 -8.54 -2.28 16.99
C TYR A 55 -7.07 -1.81 17.03
N CYS A 56 -6.59 -1.42 18.22
CA CYS A 56 -5.24 -0.90 18.41
C CYS A 56 -4.33 -1.98 19.02
N ASP A 57 -3.72 -2.80 18.17
CA ASP A 57 -2.79 -3.86 18.59
C ASP A 57 -1.37 -3.36 18.85
N CYS A 58 -0.91 -2.40 18.05
CA CYS A 58 0.45 -1.88 18.13
C CYS A 58 0.53 -0.60 18.97
N LYS A 59 1.51 -0.54 19.88
CA LYS A 59 1.70 0.61 20.78
C LYS A 59 2.14 1.89 20.03
N ASP A 60 2.84 1.72 18.92
CA ASP A 60 3.26 2.80 18.04
C ASP A 60 2.16 3.27 17.06
N GLY A 61 1.00 2.60 17.07
CA GLY A 61 -0.13 2.89 16.19
C GLY A 61 0.06 2.43 14.75
N SER A 62 1.01 1.52 14.51
CA SER A 62 1.19 0.85 13.21
C SER A 62 0.15 -0.24 12.93
#